data_AF-A0A3B3H316-F1
#
_entry.id   AF-A0A3B3H316-F1
#
_cell.length_a   1.000
_cell.length_b   1.000
_cell.length_c   1.000
_cell.angle_alpha   90.00
_cell.angle_beta   90.00
_cell.angle_gamma   90.00
#
_symmetry.space_group_name_H-M   'P 1'
#
loop_
_entity.id
_entity.type
_entity.pdbx_description
1 polymer ?
#
loop_
_entity_poly.entity_id
_entity_poly.type
_entity_poly.pdbx_seq_one_letter_code
_entity_poly.pdbx_strand_id
1 'polypeptide(L)'
;LNIFKGKLSLMIFNLLFFSKNVFSSGSSGPDNCCFKFFPGTLSASRIRSFILTDDRCPKPGVVFVTRRNLNICVEKNATWVQEVLQTLVN
;
A
#
# COMPACT_ATOMS: atom_id res chain seq x y z
N LEU A 1 -13.45 -34.40 0.12
CA LEU A 1 -13.30 -35.27 1.31
C LEU A 1 -13.64 -34.45 2.54
N ASN A 2 -14.41 -35.07 3.43
CA ASN A 2 -15.02 -34.51 4.62
C ASN A 2 -14.04 -33.75 5.53
N ILE A 3 -14.46 -32.59 6.05
CA ILE A 3 -14.32 -32.31 7.49
C ILE A 3 -15.46 -31.41 7.99
N PHE A 4 -16.45 -32.10 8.55
CA PHE A 4 -17.27 -31.76 9.71
C PHE A 4 -18.12 -30.47 9.70
N LYS A 5 -19.39 -30.65 9.35
CA LYS A 5 -20.52 -30.00 10.04
C LYS A 5 -20.55 -30.48 11.50
N GLY A 6 -20.47 -29.56 12.47
CA GLY A 6 -20.55 -29.85 13.90
C GLY A 6 -21.00 -28.61 14.67
N LYS A 7 -21.93 -28.80 15.62
CA LYS A 7 -22.74 -27.79 16.31
C LYS A 7 -21.94 -26.87 17.24
N LEU A 8 -22.31 -25.59 17.24
CA LEU A 8 -22.48 -24.68 18.38
C LEU A 8 -21.79 -25.05 19.72
N SER A 9 -20.74 -24.32 20.10
CA SER A 9 -20.45 -24.01 21.52
C SER A 9 -19.52 -22.79 21.66
N LEU A 10 -20.16 -21.66 21.98
CA LEU A 10 -19.72 -20.50 22.79
C LEU A 10 -18.23 -20.17 22.99
N MET A 11 -17.91 -18.93 22.60
CA MET A 11 -17.03 -17.92 23.24
C MET A 11 -15.73 -18.37 23.91
N ILE A 12 -14.60 -17.99 23.31
CA ILE A 12 -13.42 -17.55 24.07
C ILE A 12 -12.86 -16.29 23.41
N PHE A 13 -13.10 -15.17 24.09
CA PHE A 13 -12.64 -13.82 23.79
C PHE A 13 -11.12 -13.77 23.93
N ASN A 14 -10.39 -13.74 22.81
CA ASN A 14 -8.96 -13.41 22.82
C ASN A 14 -8.73 -12.24 21.87
N LEU A 15 -8.92 -11.02 22.39
CA LEU A 15 -8.22 -9.88 21.83
C LEU A 15 -6.72 -10.10 22.00
N LEU A 16 -5.97 -9.62 21.02
CA LEU A 16 -4.51 -9.55 20.91
C LEU A 16 -3.87 -10.72 20.14
N PHE A 17 -3.88 -10.62 18.80
CA PHE A 17 -2.64 -10.85 18.06
C PHE A 17 -2.50 -9.90 16.87
N PHE A 18 -1.32 -9.33 16.80
CA PHE A 18 -0.90 -8.19 16.02
C PHE A 18 -0.80 -8.50 14.52
N SER A 19 -0.99 -7.42 13.75
CA SER A 19 -0.35 -7.15 12.46
C SER A 19 -0.84 -7.89 11.21
N LYS A 20 -1.73 -7.17 10.52
CA LYS A 20 -1.69 -6.88 9.07
C LYS A 20 -1.19 -8.02 8.17
N ASN A 21 -2.13 -8.79 7.64
CA ASN A 21 -1.99 -9.35 6.31
C ASN A 21 -3.31 -9.06 5.58
N VAL A 22 -3.38 -7.95 4.83
CA VAL A 22 -4.42 -7.83 3.81
C VAL A 22 -3.95 -8.70 2.65
N PHE A 23 -4.37 -9.96 2.69
CA PHE A 23 -4.30 -10.81 1.51
C PHE A 23 -5.46 -10.37 0.63
N SER A 24 -5.21 -9.44 -0.29
CA SER A 24 -6.22 -9.02 -1.26
C SER A 24 -6.31 -10.10 -2.35
N SER A 25 -6.96 -11.22 -2.01
CA SER A 25 -7.53 -12.13 -3.00
C SER A 25 -8.78 -11.48 -3.60
N GLY A 26 -8.66 -10.97 -4.83
CA GLY A 26 -9.76 -10.72 -5.78
C GLY A 26 -11.04 -10.11 -5.20
N SER A 27 -11.02 -8.82 -4.86
CA SER A 27 -12.22 -8.07 -4.49
C SER A 27 -12.20 -6.72 -5.20
N SER A 28 -13.37 -6.25 -5.60
CA SER A 28 -13.67 -5.02 -6.36
C SER A 28 -13.29 -3.70 -5.66
N GLY A 29 -12.27 -3.71 -4.80
CA GLY A 29 -11.68 -2.53 -4.19
C GLY A 29 -10.76 -1.79 -5.16
N PRO A 30 -10.37 -0.54 -4.84
CA PRO A 30 -9.38 0.18 -5.63
C PRO A 30 -8.05 -0.59 -5.70
N ASP A 31 -7.55 -0.75 -6.93
CA ASP A 31 -6.25 -1.34 -7.14
C ASP A 31 -5.15 -0.40 -6.58
N ASN A 32 -4.12 -0.99 -5.98
CA ASN A 32 -2.87 -0.31 -5.61
C ASN A 32 -2.96 0.81 -4.55
N CYS A 33 -3.76 0.67 -3.49
CA CYS A 33 -3.70 1.61 -2.36
C CYS A 33 -2.46 1.43 -1.46
N CYS A 34 -1.89 2.55 -1.00
CA CYS A 34 -0.81 2.58 -0.02
C CYS A 34 -1.36 2.74 1.42
N PHE A 35 -1.06 1.78 2.29
CA PHE A 35 -1.42 1.84 3.72
C PHE A 35 -0.27 2.28 4.64
N LYS A 36 0.97 2.25 4.12
CA LYS A 36 2.19 2.66 4.83
C LYS A 36 3.02 3.51 3.90
N PHE A 37 3.44 4.66 4.39
CA PHE A 37 4.27 5.61 3.65
C PHE A 37 5.70 5.59 4.16
N PHE A 38 6.63 5.83 3.24
CA PHE A 38 8.03 5.99 3.57
C PHE A 38 8.23 7.35 4.27
N PRO A 39 8.76 7.36 5.51
CA PRO A 39 8.89 8.58 6.31
C PRO A 39 10.05 9.50 5.88
N GLY A 40 10.93 9.01 4.99
CA GLY A 40 12.10 9.76 4.52
C GLY A 40 11.88 10.39 3.15
N THR A 41 12.94 11.01 2.63
CA THR A 41 12.98 11.58 1.28
C THR A 41 13.78 10.69 0.34
N LEU A 42 13.45 10.77 -0.95
CA LEU A 42 14.17 10.08 -2.02
C LEU A 42 14.59 11.10 -3.08
N SER A 43 15.80 10.94 -3.61
CA SER A 43 16.25 11.77 -4.74
C SER A 43 15.68 11.27 -6.06
N ALA A 44 15.30 12.20 -6.95
CA ALA A 44 14.77 11.89 -8.28
C ALA A 44 15.70 10.97 -9.10
N SER A 45 17.02 11.14 -8.96
CA SER A 45 18.04 10.33 -9.64
C SER A 45 17.90 8.80 -9.38
N ARG A 46 17.41 8.41 -8.19
CA ARG A 46 17.22 7.00 -7.82
C ARG A 46 15.90 6.42 -8.34
N ILE A 47 14.99 7.26 -8.83
CA ILE A 47 13.65 6.87 -9.27
C ILE A 47 13.68 6.64 -10.78
N ARG A 48 13.02 5.56 -11.22
CA ARG A 48 12.89 5.18 -12.62
C ARG A 48 11.53 5.61 -13.17
N SER A 49 10.48 5.39 -12.40
CA SER A 49 9.12 5.75 -12.76
C SER A 49 8.26 5.90 -11.51
N PHE A 50 7.04 6.39 -11.69
CA PHE A 50 6.05 6.52 -10.63
C PHE A 50 4.70 5.97 -11.10
N ILE A 51 3.90 5.52 -10.14
CA ILE A 51 2.53 5.04 -10.36
C ILE A 51 1.64 5.80 -9.37
N LEU A 52 0.58 6.42 -9.87
CA LEU A 52 -0.41 7.06 -9.01
C LEU A 52 -1.33 5.99 -8.42
N THR A 53 -1.62 6.12 -7.13
CA THR A 53 -2.66 5.27 -6.51
C THR A 53 -4.03 5.70 -6.98
N ASP A 54 -5.00 4.79 -6.94
CA ASP A 54 -6.41 5.09 -7.24
C ASP A 54 -6.95 6.22 -6.35
N ASP A 55 -7.73 7.13 -6.91
CA ASP A 55 -8.32 8.26 -6.17
C ASP A 55 -9.36 7.81 -5.13
N ARG A 56 -9.89 6.59 -5.24
CA ARG A 56 -10.79 5.97 -4.25
C ARG A 56 -10.04 5.54 -2.98
N CYS A 57 -8.71 5.60 -2.95
CA CYS A 57 -7.93 5.28 -1.76
C CYS A 57 -8.17 6.33 -0.66
N PRO A 58 -8.30 5.92 0.62
CA PRO A 58 -8.54 6.85 1.73
C PRO A 58 -7.39 7.82 1.97
N LYS A 59 -6.19 7.49 1.47
CA LYS A 59 -5.01 8.34 1.52
C LYS A 59 -4.41 8.47 0.12
N PRO A 60 -4.23 9.70 -0.41
CA PRO A 60 -3.64 9.90 -1.71
C PRO A 60 -2.14 9.56 -1.67
N GLY A 61 -1.72 8.61 -2.50
CA GLY A 61 -0.36 8.11 -2.54
C GLY A 61 0.25 8.11 -3.93
N VAL A 62 1.56 7.96 -3.95
CA VAL A 62 2.33 7.68 -5.16
C VAL A 62 3.26 6.51 -4.85
N VAL A 63 3.36 5.57 -5.77
CA VAL A 63 4.33 4.48 -5.71
C VAL A 63 5.52 4.85 -6.59
N PHE A 64 6.66 5.12 -5.98
CA PHE A 64 7.91 5.29 -6.71
C PHE A 64 8.55 3.95 -7.01
N VAL A 65 8.84 3.71 -8.29
CA VAL A 65 9.61 2.58 -8.77
C VAL A 65 11.05 3.04 -8.88
N THR A 66 11.91 2.55 -8.00
CA THR A 66 13.34 2.88 -8.04
C THR A 66 14.05 2.17 -9.19
N ARG A 67 15.25 2.64 -9.55
CA ARG A 67 16.12 1.95 -10.53
C ARG A 67 16.50 0.52 -10.12
N ARG A 68 16.37 0.18 -8.83
CA ARG A 68 16.54 -1.19 -8.31
C ARG A 68 15.25 -2.01 -8.34
N ASN A 69 14.23 -1.56 -9.06
CA ASN A 69 12.91 -2.21 -9.14
C ASN A 69 12.20 -2.36 -7.77
N LEU A 70 12.54 -1.49 -6.81
CA LEU A 70 11.81 -1.42 -5.54
C LEU A 70 10.66 -0.43 -5.64
N ASN A 71 9.49 -0.86 -5.18
CA ASN A 71 8.27 -0.05 -5.12
C ASN A 71 8.16 0.58 -3.72
N ILE A 72 8.12 1.91 -3.66
CA ILE A 72 8.08 2.66 -2.41
C ILE A 72 6.84 3.56 -2.41
N CYS A 73 5.95 3.34 -1.47
CA CYS A 73 4.80 4.20 -1.22
C CYS A 73 5.23 5.50 -0.55
N VAL A 74 4.85 6.63 -1.14
CA VAL A 74 5.10 7.99 -0.63
C VAL A 74 3.80 8.80 -0.64
N GLU A 75 3.70 9.79 0.25
CA GLU A 75 2.52 10.65 0.36
C GLU A 75 2.51 11.67 -0.78
N LYS A 76 1.42 11.72 -1.57
CA LYS A 76 1.30 12.64 -2.70
C LYS A 76 1.41 14.12 -2.28
N ASN A 77 0.99 14.42 -1.05
CA ASN A 77 0.92 15.78 -0.51
C ASN A 77 2.26 16.30 0.03
N ALA A 78 3.32 15.48 0.07
CA ALA A 78 4.62 15.95 0.53
C ALA A 78 5.31 16.79 -0.54
N THR A 79 5.82 17.97 -0.18
CA THR A 79 6.43 18.94 -1.12
C THR A 79 7.54 18.30 -1.96
N TRP A 80 8.44 17.54 -1.32
CA TRP A 80 9.54 16.86 -2.02
C TRP A 80 9.05 15.81 -3.03
N VAL A 81 7.91 15.15 -2.77
CA VAL A 81 7.31 14.18 -3.70
C VAL A 81 6.84 14.91 -4.95
N GLN A 82 6.22 16.08 -4.79
CA GLN A 82 5.77 16.91 -5.92
C GLN A 82 6.95 17.41 -6.75
N GLU A 83 8.04 17.87 -6.11
CA GLU A 83 9.28 18.28 -6.80
C GLU A 83 9.90 17.14 -7.61
N VAL A 84 9.96 15.94 -7.02
CA VAL A 84 10.43 14.73 -7.69
C VAL A 84 9.52 14.38 -8.87
N LEU A 85 8.20 14.44 -8.71
CA LEU A 85 7.25 14.17 -9.79
C LEU A 85 7.43 15.14 -10.96
N GLN A 86 7.60 16.44 -10.69
CA GLN A 86 7.89 17.44 -11.73
C GLN A 86 9.18 17.10 -12.47
N THR A 87 10.23 16.69 -11.74
CA THR A 87 11.51 16.26 -12.33
C THR A 87 11.39 15.01 -13.19
N LEU A 88 10.44 14.12 -12.90
CA LEU A 88 10.22 12.88 -13.67
C LEU A 88 9.32 13.08 -14.90
N VAL A 89 8.54 14.15 -14.95
CA VAL A 89 7.64 14.48 -16.05
C VAL A 89 8.31 15.40 -17.08
N ASN A 90 9.26 16.23 -16.64
CA ASN A 90 10.07 17.09 -17.51
C ASN A 90 11.14 16.29 -18.28
#